data_AF-A0A378F9G3-F1
#
_entry.id   AF-A0A378F9G3-F1
#
_cell.length_a   1.000
_cell.length_b   1.000
_cell.length_c   1.000
_cell.angle_alpha   90.00
_cell.angle_beta   90.00
_cell.angle_gamma   90.00
#
_symmetry.space_group_name_H-M   'P 1'
#
loop_
_entity.id
_entity.type
_entity.pdbx_description
1 polymer ?
#
loop_
_entity_poly.entity_id
_entity_poly.type
_entity_poly.pdbx_seq_one_letter_code
_entity_poly.pdbx_strand_id
1 'polypeptide(L)'
;MGCYYCVLAEAGFFPVEWLETYQHANSHLPGHPVRQKTPGIELNTGALGHGLPVAVGLALAAKKSNSTRRIFLITGDGELAEGSNWEAALAAAHYGLDNLVIINDKNNLQLAGPTREIMNTDPLADKWRAFGMAVSECEGNDMALGDLVHRGAEAGR
;
A
#
# COMPACT_ATOMS: atom_id res chain seq x y z
N MET A 1 -5.47 -5.56 7.71
CA MET A 1 -6.05 -6.65 6.87
C MET A 1 -7.57 -6.72 6.97
N GLY A 2 -8.17 -6.87 8.16
CA GLY A 2 -9.64 -6.93 8.31
C GLY A 2 -10.41 -5.76 7.66
N CYS A 3 -9.90 -4.53 7.79
CA CYS A 3 -10.50 -3.34 7.15
C CYS A 3 -10.58 -3.43 5.63
N TYR A 4 -9.60 -4.06 4.96
CA TYR A 4 -9.61 -4.21 3.50
C TYR A 4 -10.77 -5.12 3.05
N TYR A 5 -11.05 -6.18 3.80
CA TYR A 5 -12.21 -7.03 3.53
C TYR A 5 -13.53 -6.28 3.76
N CYS A 6 -13.63 -5.44 4.79
CA CYS A 6 -14.83 -4.62 4.98
C CYS A 6 -15.07 -3.69 3.77
N VAL A 7 -14.03 -3.03 3.27
CA VAL A 7 -14.13 -2.16 2.08
C VAL A 7 -14.56 -2.94 0.85
N LEU A 8 -14.00 -4.13 0.63
CA LEU A 8 -14.37 -4.97 -0.52
C LEU A 8 -15.81 -5.49 -0.43
N ALA A 9 -16.27 -5.85 0.77
CA ALA A 9 -17.65 -6.28 1.00
C ALA A 9 -18.64 -5.14 0.69
N GLU A 10 -18.39 -3.95 1.25
CA GLU A 10 -19.21 -2.75 1.01
C GLU A 10 -19.17 -2.30 -0.46
N ALA A 11 -18.03 -2.50 -1.14
CA ALA A 11 -17.91 -2.27 -2.58
C ALA A 11 -18.57 -3.35 -3.46
N GLY A 12 -19.18 -4.38 -2.86
CA GLY A 12 -19.95 -5.41 -3.56
C GLY A 12 -19.11 -6.51 -4.22
N PHE A 13 -17.85 -6.69 -3.83
CA PHE A 13 -17.01 -7.78 -4.36
C PHE A 13 -17.43 -9.16 -3.83
N PHE A 14 -18.02 -9.22 -2.64
CA PHE A 14 -18.58 -10.42 -2.03
C PHE A 14 -19.62 -10.05 -0.95
N PRO A 15 -20.46 -11.00 -0.50
CA PRO A 15 -21.50 -10.73 0.50
C PRO A 15 -20.94 -10.35 1.87
N VAL A 16 -21.55 -9.38 2.56
CA VAL A 16 -21.13 -8.87 3.88
C VAL A 16 -21.10 -9.98 4.94
N GLU A 17 -21.96 -10.98 4.80
CA GLU A 17 -22.05 -12.14 5.69
C GLU A 17 -20.75 -12.96 5.74
N TRP A 18 -19.91 -12.88 4.69
CA TRP A 18 -18.60 -13.55 4.71
C TRP A 18 -17.69 -13.01 5.81
N LEU A 19 -17.85 -11.75 6.23
CA LEU A 19 -17.04 -11.11 7.26
C LEU A 19 -17.14 -11.85 8.61
N GLU A 20 -18.27 -12.48 8.90
CA GLU A 20 -18.46 -13.30 10.11
C GLU A 20 -17.55 -14.54 10.15
N THR A 21 -17.02 -14.94 9.00
CA THR A 21 -16.14 -16.11 8.87
C THR A 21 -14.67 -15.75 8.87
N TYR A 22 -14.29 -14.49 9.11
CA TYR A 22 -12.91 -14.04 9.07
C TYR A 22 -11.99 -14.93 9.93
N GLN A 23 -10.89 -15.39 9.33
CA GLN A 23 -9.91 -16.33 9.93
C GLN A 23 -10.44 -17.71 10.35
N HIS A 24 -11.71 -18.03 10.11
CA HIS A 24 -12.20 -19.39 10.33
C HIS A 24 -11.55 -20.37 9.34
N ALA A 25 -11.46 -21.63 9.74
CA ALA A 25 -11.02 -22.70 8.86
C ALA A 25 -11.89 -22.73 7.60
N ASN A 26 -11.25 -22.91 6.43
CA ASN A 26 -11.89 -22.89 5.10
C ASN A 26 -12.61 -21.60 4.71
N SER A 27 -12.45 -20.51 5.47
CA SER A 27 -13.00 -19.21 5.08
C SER A 27 -12.37 -18.70 3.78
N HIS A 28 -13.18 -17.96 3.03
CA HIS A 28 -12.73 -17.12 1.92
C HIS A 28 -11.91 -15.91 2.38
N LEU A 29 -11.90 -15.60 3.68
CA LEU A 29 -11.24 -14.44 4.29
C LEU A 29 -10.15 -14.89 5.28
N PRO A 30 -9.00 -15.41 4.78
CA PRO A 30 -7.86 -15.77 5.62
C PRO A 30 -7.24 -14.56 6.32
N GLY A 31 -6.34 -14.80 7.29
CA GLY A 31 -5.70 -13.71 8.06
C GLY A 31 -4.91 -12.71 7.21
N HIS A 32 -4.30 -13.18 6.12
CA HIS A 32 -3.65 -12.35 5.11
C HIS A 32 -4.31 -12.52 3.74
N PRO A 33 -4.42 -11.45 2.92
CA PRO A 33 -5.02 -11.51 1.59
C PRO A 33 -4.49 -12.64 0.70
N VAL A 34 -5.42 -13.40 0.12
CA VAL A 34 -5.15 -14.45 -0.87
C VAL A 34 -6.07 -14.26 -2.07
N ARG A 35 -5.49 -13.85 -3.20
CA ARG A 35 -6.16 -13.62 -4.49
C ARG A 35 -7.01 -14.81 -4.95
N GLN A 36 -6.54 -16.03 -4.71
CA GLN A 36 -7.26 -17.24 -5.12
C GLN A 36 -8.53 -17.50 -4.30
N LYS A 37 -8.65 -16.91 -3.11
CA LYS A 37 -9.76 -17.16 -2.17
C LYS A 37 -10.80 -16.04 -2.15
N THR A 38 -10.36 -14.79 -2.32
CA THR A 38 -11.19 -13.61 -2.10
C THR A 38 -11.30 -12.76 -3.36
N PRO A 39 -12.51 -12.54 -3.91
CA PRO A 39 -12.72 -11.60 -5.00
C PRO A 39 -12.23 -10.19 -4.63
N GLY A 40 -11.67 -9.47 -5.61
CA GLY A 40 -11.16 -8.10 -5.42
C GLY A 40 -9.73 -8.01 -4.87
N ILE A 41 -9.14 -9.11 -4.39
CA ILE A 41 -7.72 -9.14 -3.99
C ILE A 41 -6.84 -9.28 -5.23
N GLU A 42 -5.95 -8.31 -5.44
CA GLU A 42 -5.04 -8.30 -6.59
C GLU A 42 -3.75 -9.11 -6.37
N LEU A 43 -3.31 -9.21 -5.12
CA LEU A 43 -2.02 -9.80 -4.75
C LEU A 43 -2.12 -10.59 -3.44
N ASN A 44 -1.40 -11.72 -3.37
CA ASN A 44 -1.18 -12.42 -2.12
C ASN A 44 -0.16 -11.63 -1.28
N THR A 45 -0.57 -11.14 -0.12
CA THR A 45 0.28 -10.33 0.77
C THR A 45 0.41 -10.98 2.15
N GLY A 46 1.22 -10.39 3.02
CA GLY A 46 1.47 -10.88 4.39
C GLY A 46 2.96 -10.99 4.71
N ALA A 47 3.79 -11.25 3.70
CA ALA A 47 5.22 -11.05 3.80
C ALA A 47 5.51 -9.55 3.57
N LEU A 48 5.87 -8.85 4.64
CA LEU A 48 6.23 -7.42 4.60
C LEU A 48 7.36 -7.18 3.58
N GLY A 49 7.38 -5.99 2.99
CA GLY A 49 8.41 -5.57 2.04
C GLY A 49 8.25 -6.10 0.61
N HIS A 50 7.31 -7.01 0.36
CA HIS A 50 7.06 -7.55 -0.99
C HIS A 50 6.04 -6.74 -1.79
N GLY A 51 5.15 -6.01 -1.11
CA GLY A 51 4.07 -5.25 -1.75
C GLY A 51 4.62 -4.17 -2.69
N LEU A 52 5.61 -3.40 -2.25
CA LEU A 52 6.17 -2.30 -3.04
C LEU A 52 6.95 -2.76 -4.28
N PRO A 53 7.86 -3.74 -4.22
CA PRO A 53 8.47 -4.30 -5.43
C PRO A 53 7.46 -4.78 -6.47
N VAL A 54 6.39 -5.45 -6.04
CA VAL A 54 5.33 -5.91 -6.96
C VAL A 54 4.57 -4.72 -7.55
N ALA A 55 4.21 -3.73 -6.74
CA ALA A 55 3.52 -2.52 -7.19
C ALA A 55 4.36 -1.74 -8.22
N VAL A 56 5.68 -1.65 -8.03
CA VAL A 56 6.62 -1.08 -9.01
C VAL A 56 6.59 -1.84 -10.33
N GLY A 57 6.61 -3.18 -10.29
CA GLY A 57 6.49 -4.01 -11.49
C GLY A 57 5.18 -3.79 -12.24
N LEU A 58 4.06 -3.69 -11.51
CA LEU A 58 2.74 -3.42 -12.08
C LEU A 58 2.66 -2.02 -12.71
N ALA A 59 3.19 -1.00 -12.04
CA ALA A 59 3.24 0.36 -12.55
C ALA A 59 4.09 0.47 -13.82
N LEU A 60 5.25 -0.18 -13.83
CA LEU A 60 6.12 -0.26 -15.00
C LEU A 60 5.43 -0.97 -16.18
N ALA A 61 4.72 -2.07 -15.92
CA ALA A 61 3.97 -2.79 -16.95
C ALA A 61 2.81 -1.96 -17.52
N ALA A 62 2.10 -1.21 -16.67
CA ALA A 62 1.03 -0.31 -17.10
C ALA A 62 1.58 0.80 -18.01
N LYS A 63 2.71 1.43 -17.66
CA LYS A 63 3.36 2.42 -18.54
C LYS A 63 3.81 1.83 -19.86
N LYS A 64 4.50 0.68 -19.84
CA LYS A 64 4.98 0.01 -21.06
C LYS A 64 3.85 -0.39 -22.02
N SER A 65 2.63 -0.59 -21.50
CA SER A 65 1.46 -0.94 -22.28
C SER A 65 0.58 0.27 -22.64
N ASN A 66 1.04 1.50 -22.39
CA ASN A 66 0.25 2.73 -22.55
C ASN A 66 -1.10 2.68 -21.82
N SER A 67 -1.14 1.96 -20.70
CA SER A 67 -2.33 1.85 -19.86
C SER A 67 -2.48 3.10 -19.00
N THR A 68 -3.70 3.57 -18.85
CA THR A 68 -4.06 4.68 -17.94
C THR A 68 -4.25 4.22 -16.49
N ARG A 69 -4.00 2.94 -16.19
CA ARG A 69 -4.14 2.37 -14.84
C ARG A 69 -3.15 3.01 -13.88
N ARG A 70 -3.65 3.29 -12.68
CA ARG A 70 -2.86 3.75 -11.53
C ARG A 70 -2.80 2.63 -10.49
N ILE A 71 -1.66 2.50 -9.84
CA ILE A 71 -1.36 1.47 -8.86
C ILE A 71 -1.32 2.18 -7.52
N PHE A 72 -2.16 1.73 -6.58
CA PHE A 72 -2.18 2.24 -5.22
C PHE A 72 -1.65 1.15 -4.28
N LEU A 73 -0.77 1.55 -3.37
CA LEU A 73 -0.21 0.68 -2.34
C LEU A 73 -0.31 1.35 -0.99
N ILE A 74 -0.79 0.61 0.01
CA ILE A 74 -0.74 1.02 1.41
C ILE A 74 0.37 0.20 2.09
N THR A 75 1.23 0.87 2.84
CA THR A 75 2.31 0.25 3.64
C THR A 75 2.23 0.75 5.07
N GLY A 76 2.61 -0.06 6.04
CA GLY A 76 2.82 0.41 7.42
C GLY A 76 4.22 1.00 7.61
N ASP A 77 4.42 1.94 8.53
CA ASP A 77 5.76 2.46 8.82
C ASP A 77 6.73 1.42 9.40
N GLY A 78 6.22 0.44 10.16
CA GLY A 78 7.01 -0.72 10.60
C GLY A 78 7.45 -1.65 9.45
N GLU A 79 6.69 -1.74 8.35
CA GLU A 79 7.07 -2.51 7.16
C GLU A 79 8.29 -1.91 6.46
N LEU A 80 8.49 -0.60 6.58
CA LEU A 80 9.58 0.11 5.90
C LEU A 80 10.97 -0.18 6.49
N ALA A 81 11.06 -1.01 7.53
CA ALA A 81 12.33 -1.60 7.95
C ALA A 81 12.89 -2.61 6.91
N GLU A 82 12.04 -3.18 6.06
CA GLU A 82 12.45 -4.13 5.01
C GLU A 82 13.22 -3.43 3.87
N GLY A 83 14.41 -3.95 3.56
CA GLY A 83 15.32 -3.39 2.55
C GLY A 83 14.71 -3.30 1.15
N SER A 84 13.87 -4.27 0.79
CA SER A 84 13.23 -4.38 -0.52
C SER A 84 12.33 -3.17 -0.85
N ASN A 85 11.78 -2.50 0.16
CA ASN A 85 11.01 -1.28 -0.05
C ASN A 85 11.89 -0.15 -0.60
N TRP A 86 13.13 -0.04 -0.11
CA TRP A 86 14.07 1.01 -0.52
C TRP A 86 14.69 0.71 -1.89
N GLU A 87 14.96 -0.56 -2.19
CA GLU A 87 15.33 -0.99 -3.54
C GLU A 87 14.21 -0.66 -4.55
N ALA A 88 12.96 -0.94 -4.19
CA ALA A 88 11.80 -0.64 -5.02
C ALA A 88 11.58 0.88 -5.16
N ALA A 89 11.80 1.67 -4.11
CA ALA A 89 11.74 3.14 -4.18
C ALA A 89 12.75 3.71 -5.19
N LEU A 90 13.99 3.19 -5.17
CA LEU A 90 15.02 3.57 -6.14
C LEU A 90 14.59 3.25 -7.58
N ALA A 91 14.04 2.06 -7.81
CA ALA A 91 13.54 1.68 -9.13
C ALA A 91 12.34 2.54 -9.57
N ALA A 92 11.40 2.82 -8.67
CA ALA A 92 10.21 3.63 -8.96
C ALA A 92 10.59 5.04 -9.45
N ALA A 93 11.52 5.68 -8.76
CA ALA A 93 12.02 7.00 -9.14
C ALA A 93 12.83 6.97 -10.43
N HIS A 94 13.74 5.99 -10.59
CA HIS A 94 14.55 5.84 -11.80
C HIS A 94 13.68 5.70 -13.07
N TYR A 95 12.60 4.92 -13.00
CA TYR A 95 11.67 4.73 -14.11
C TYR A 95 10.57 5.80 -14.18
N GLY A 96 10.60 6.80 -13.30
CA GLY A 96 9.63 7.90 -13.26
C GLY A 96 8.18 7.42 -13.16
N LEU A 97 7.87 6.49 -12.25
CA LEU A 97 6.56 5.84 -12.16
C LEU A 97 5.47 6.72 -11.50
N ASP A 98 5.07 7.81 -12.17
CA ASP A 98 3.97 8.73 -11.77
C ASP A 98 2.57 8.09 -11.63
N ASN A 99 2.42 6.86 -12.13
CA ASN A 99 1.22 6.06 -12.00
C ASN A 99 1.22 5.16 -10.76
N LEU A 100 2.28 5.19 -9.94
CA LEU A 100 2.34 4.54 -8.62
C LEU A 100 2.10 5.55 -7.51
N VAL A 101 1.14 5.27 -6.64
CA VAL A 101 0.83 6.07 -5.44
C VAL A 101 1.04 5.20 -4.21
N ILE A 102 1.95 5.64 -3.34
CA ILE A 102 2.26 4.96 -2.08
C ILE A 102 1.63 5.77 -0.94
N ILE A 103 0.87 5.09 -0.09
CA ILE A 103 0.27 5.64 1.11
C ILE A 103 0.97 4.95 2.29
N ASN A 104 1.69 5.71 3.10
CA ASN A 104 2.30 5.19 4.33
C ASN A 104 1.36 5.45 5.51
N ASP A 105 0.88 4.37 6.14
CA ASP A 105 0.25 4.41 7.47
C ASP A 105 1.35 4.61 8.52
N LYS A 106 1.60 5.87 8.85
CA LYS A 106 2.64 6.33 9.78
C LYS A 106 2.06 6.50 11.18
N ASN A 107 1.82 5.39 11.86
CA ASN A 107 1.23 5.36 13.21
C ASN A 107 2.26 5.22 14.36
N ASN A 108 3.56 5.12 14.05
CA ASN A 108 4.69 5.04 14.98
C ASN A 108 4.75 3.75 15.83
N LEU A 109 4.00 2.71 15.45
CA LEU A 109 3.92 1.45 16.18
C LEU A 109 4.20 0.25 15.27
N GLN A 110 4.79 -0.78 15.85
CA GLN A 110 4.94 -2.09 15.26
C GLN A 110 4.66 -3.18 16.31
N LEU A 111 4.73 -4.45 15.91
CA LEU A 111 4.27 -5.58 16.73
C LEU A 111 4.79 -5.57 18.19
N ALA A 112 6.07 -5.28 18.39
CA ALA A 112 6.73 -5.36 19.69
C ALA A 112 6.87 -4.01 20.42
N GLY A 113 6.37 -2.91 19.85
CA GLY A 113 6.53 -1.57 20.45
C GLY A 113 6.67 -0.43 19.43
N PRO A 114 7.10 0.76 19.89
CA PRO A 114 7.28 1.93 19.03
C PRO A 114 8.35 1.70 17.95
N THR A 115 8.09 2.17 16.73
CA THR A 115 9.05 2.02 15.60
C THR A 115 10.39 2.67 15.92
N ARG A 116 10.40 3.84 16.58
CA ARG A 116 11.61 4.54 17.02
C ARG A 116 12.53 3.73 17.94
N GLU A 117 11.98 2.78 18.70
CA GLU A 117 12.73 1.95 19.67
C GLU A 117 13.23 0.65 19.03
N ILE A 118 12.55 0.17 17.99
CA ILE A 118 12.88 -1.11 17.36
C ILE A 118 13.70 -0.92 16.09
N MET A 119 13.23 -0.10 15.15
CA MET A 119 13.97 0.26 13.94
C MET A 119 13.48 1.63 13.43
N ASN A 120 14.24 2.67 13.74
CA ASN A 120 13.83 4.04 13.42
C ASN A 120 14.03 4.37 11.93
N THR A 121 12.92 4.63 11.23
CA THR A 121 12.89 5.06 9.82
C THR A 121 12.74 6.58 9.66
N ASP A 122 12.68 7.35 10.74
CA ASP A 122 12.50 8.80 10.67
C ASP A 122 13.80 9.57 10.33
N PRO A 123 13.70 10.76 9.72
CA PRO A 123 12.48 11.36 9.15
C PRO A 123 12.04 10.67 7.85
N LEU A 124 10.85 10.07 7.86
CA LEU A 124 10.38 9.22 6.76
C LEU A 124 10.18 10.01 5.45
N ALA A 125 9.62 11.21 5.55
CA ALA A 125 9.39 12.07 4.40
C ALA A 125 10.69 12.42 3.65
N ASP A 126 11.78 12.67 4.38
CA ASP A 126 13.06 13.01 3.77
C ASP A 126 13.72 11.80 3.09
N LYS A 127 13.52 10.59 3.61
CA LYS A 127 13.96 9.37 2.92
C LYS A 127 13.28 9.23 1.57
N TRP A 128 11.96 9.37 1.51
CA TRP A 128 11.22 9.32 0.26
C TRP A 128 11.65 10.42 -0.73
N ARG A 129 11.82 11.65 -0.25
CA ARG A 129 12.36 12.76 -1.07
C ARG A 129 13.76 12.44 -1.60
N ALA A 130 14.63 11.83 -0.79
CA ALA A 130 15.98 11.45 -1.20
C ALA A 130 16.00 10.38 -2.31
N PHE A 131 14.99 9.50 -2.37
CA PHE A 131 14.81 8.59 -3.50
C PHE A 131 14.27 9.28 -4.76
N GLY A 132 13.82 10.54 -4.68
CA GLY A 132 13.24 11.28 -5.80
C GLY A 132 11.71 11.20 -5.89
N MET A 133 11.04 10.76 -4.81
CA MET A 133 9.58 10.68 -4.76
C MET A 133 8.97 12.02 -4.34
N ALA A 134 7.81 12.36 -4.91
CA ALA A 134 6.97 13.44 -4.40
C ALA A 134 6.32 13.00 -3.08
N VAL A 135 6.32 13.87 -2.07
CA VAL A 135 5.83 13.55 -0.72
C VAL A 135 4.83 14.60 -0.28
N SER A 136 3.71 14.15 0.26
CA SER A 136 2.72 14.98 0.96
C SER A 136 2.39 14.32 2.29
N GLU A 137 2.26 15.13 3.34
CA GLU A 137 1.97 14.70 4.70
C GLU A 137 0.59 15.21 5.09
N CYS A 138 -0.16 14.43 5.86
CA CYS A 138 -1.54 14.74 6.20
C CYS A 138 -1.98 14.05 7.50
N GLU A 139 -3.09 14.53 8.06
CA GLU A 139 -3.80 13.84 9.14
C GLU A 139 -4.67 12.72 8.54
N GLY A 140 -4.31 11.45 8.83
CA GLY A 140 -4.94 10.28 8.21
C GLY A 140 -6.42 10.09 8.57
N ASN A 141 -6.89 10.74 9.63
CA ASN A 141 -8.29 10.69 10.06
C ASN A 141 -9.15 11.86 9.52
N ASP A 142 -8.55 12.79 8.77
CA ASP A 142 -9.29 13.87 8.11
C ASP A 142 -9.82 13.38 6.75
N MET A 143 -11.14 13.24 6.64
CA MET A 143 -11.79 12.75 5.42
C MET A 143 -11.69 13.73 4.25
N ALA A 144 -11.31 14.99 4.47
CA ALA A 144 -10.98 15.93 3.38
C ALA A 144 -9.73 15.50 2.58
N LEU A 145 -9.01 14.46 3.04
CA LEU A 145 -7.82 13.90 2.41
C LEU A 145 -8.07 13.30 1.01
N GLY A 146 -9.29 12.87 0.69
CA GLY A 146 -9.62 12.27 -0.61
C GLY A 146 -9.12 13.11 -1.80
N ASP A 147 -9.20 14.43 -1.68
CA ASP A 147 -8.75 15.37 -2.70
C ASP A 147 -7.22 15.37 -2.88
N LEU A 148 -6.43 15.06 -1.85
CA LEU A 148 -4.96 15.00 -1.94
C LEU A 148 -4.50 13.84 -2.84
N VAL A 149 -5.13 12.67 -2.67
CA VAL A 149 -4.82 11.46 -3.45
C VAL A 149 -5.16 11.68 -4.93
N HIS A 150 -6.21 12.45 -5.21
CA HIS A 150 -6.59 12.85 -6.56
C HIS A 150 -5.65 13.92 -7.16
N ARG A 151 -5.21 14.93 -6.39
CA ARG A 151 -4.30 15.99 -6.88
C ARG A 151 -2.88 15.51 -7.21
N GLY A 152 -2.34 14.57 -6.44
CA GLY A 152 -1.07 13.92 -6.78
C GLY A 152 -1.10 13.17 -8.12
N ALA A 153 -2.31 12.89 -8.65
CA ALA A 153 -2.52 12.30 -9.97
C ALA A 153 -2.37 13.27 -11.13
N GLU A 154 -2.62 14.55 -10.90
CA GLU A 154 -2.74 15.54 -11.96
C GLU A 154 -1.43 16.29 -12.19
N ALA A 155 -0.60 16.43 -11.15
CA ALA A 155 0.70 17.11 -11.21
C ALA A 155 1.79 16.36 -11.98
N GLY A 156 1.54 15.10 -12.40
CA GLY A 156 2.46 14.29 -13.21
C GLY A 156 2.16 14.28 -14.72
N ARG A 157 1.27 15.17 -15.20
CA ARG A 157 0.96 15.34 -16.63
C ARG A 157 1.65 16.57 -17.21
#